data_AF-A0A517QJK4-F1
#
_entry.id   AF-A0A517QJK4-F1
#
_cell.length_a   1.000
_cell.length_b   1.000
_cell.length_c   1.000
_cell.angle_alpha   90.00
_cell.angle_beta   90.00
_cell.angle_gamma   90.00
#
_symmetry.space_group_name_H-M   'P 1'
#
loop_
_entity.id
_entity.type
_entity.pdbx_description
1 polymer ?
#
loop_
_entity_poly.entity_id
_entity_poly.type
_entity_poly.pdbx_seq_one_letter_code
_entity_poly.pdbx_strand_id
1 'polypeptide(L)'
;MAKKTAKKSPAPKKAAKKKAKPSTSSAPTYPRHSSESALRIPKAILDQNAGKPSSDAQAAEFLNLKSAKGPFAVEISSGIKYGFLNRPSTGMLEVTELAKQILRPKSPSDVANGYQQAVLNAPTISDVYMHYRGENLPDRQFFDNALEDTFKIPRDKVSEFKDVFTQCLTVAKLSEQHDGRVRILHSAASDEEVSADGDQRIEKISKGAGVKSTDTCFVMMPFGDPIGKYYDSVYKPAIEKAGLIPMRADDEIFGAGKIMDQIWLGINNAKILVAELTGKNPNVFYELGLAHALQKPVVLISSNENDVPFDLRHIRVIYYDCSDPFWGQKLMAKVAENILSALKNPEEAMFEPLSQDVT
;
A
#
# COMPACT_ATOMS: atom_id res chain seq x y z
N MET A 1 -57.85 51.19 -54.77
CA MET A 1 -57.26 51.69 -53.51
C MET A 1 -57.14 50.53 -52.53
N ALA A 2 -55.93 50.13 -52.12
CA ALA A 2 -55.72 49.38 -50.88
C ALA A 2 -54.24 49.44 -50.49
N LYS A 3 -54.02 49.87 -49.24
CA LYS A 3 -52.74 50.24 -48.62
C LYS A 3 -51.81 49.04 -48.41
N LYS A 4 -50.51 49.26 -48.62
CA LYS A 4 -49.42 48.43 -48.07
C LYS A 4 -49.52 48.41 -46.54
N THR A 5 -49.68 47.24 -45.94
CA THR A 5 -49.55 47.01 -44.50
C THR A 5 -48.22 46.30 -44.21
N ALA A 6 -47.34 47.02 -43.50
CA ALA A 6 -46.09 46.50 -42.98
C ALA A 6 -46.36 45.48 -41.86
N LYS A 7 -45.82 44.26 -41.99
CA LYS A 7 -45.84 43.24 -40.92
C LYS A 7 -44.73 43.55 -39.91
N LYS A 8 -45.13 43.83 -38.66
CA LYS A 8 -44.24 43.90 -37.48
C LYS A 8 -43.70 42.51 -37.14
N SER A 9 -42.39 42.41 -36.93
CA SER A 9 -41.71 41.25 -36.36
C SER A 9 -42.07 41.06 -34.88
N PRO A 10 -42.20 39.83 -34.35
CA PRO A 10 -42.51 39.62 -32.94
C PRO A 10 -41.26 39.74 -32.06
N ALA A 11 -41.41 40.35 -30.88
CA ALA A 11 -40.37 40.47 -29.86
C ALA A 11 -40.02 39.09 -29.24
N PRO A 12 -38.76 38.86 -28.80
CA PRO A 12 -38.35 37.57 -28.25
C PRO A 12 -38.96 37.36 -26.86
N LYS A 13 -39.61 36.21 -26.66
CA LYS A 13 -40.10 35.75 -25.36
C LYS A 13 -38.91 35.50 -24.42
N LYS A 14 -38.90 36.16 -23.25
CA LYS A 14 -37.97 35.85 -22.15
C LYS A 14 -38.12 34.38 -21.75
N ALA A 15 -37.06 33.60 -21.94
CA ALA A 15 -36.97 32.23 -21.47
C ALA A 15 -36.99 32.21 -19.93
N ALA A 16 -37.98 31.53 -19.36
CA ALA A 16 -38.00 31.22 -17.94
C ALA A 16 -36.76 30.37 -17.60
N LYS A 17 -35.96 30.81 -16.62
CA LYS A 17 -34.84 30.04 -16.06
C LYS A 17 -35.38 28.72 -15.52
N LYS A 18 -35.19 27.63 -16.26
CA LYS A 18 -35.33 26.27 -15.72
C LYS A 18 -34.31 26.13 -14.58
N LYS A 19 -34.78 25.90 -13.35
CA LYS A 19 -33.93 25.45 -12.25
C LYS A 19 -33.14 24.23 -12.73
N ALA A 20 -31.81 24.31 -12.65
CA ALA A 20 -30.94 23.19 -12.97
C ALA A 20 -31.32 22.01 -12.07
N LYS A 21 -31.56 20.84 -12.68
CA LYS A 21 -31.64 19.57 -11.94
C LYS A 21 -30.27 19.33 -11.28
N PRO A 22 -30.24 18.77 -10.05
CA PRO A 22 -28.97 18.37 -9.43
C PRO A 22 -28.20 17.47 -10.40
N SER A 23 -26.90 17.73 -10.55
CA SER A 23 -26.00 16.90 -11.34
C SER A 23 -26.17 15.44 -10.91
N THR A 24 -26.36 14.58 -11.89
CA THR A 24 -26.31 13.13 -11.71
C THR A 24 -24.98 12.80 -11.08
N SER A 25 -24.99 12.42 -9.80
CA SER A 25 -23.79 12.05 -9.05
C SER A 25 -23.04 10.97 -9.83
N SER A 26 -21.76 11.19 -10.10
CA SER A 26 -20.84 10.14 -10.53
C SER A 26 -21.00 8.91 -9.63
N ALA A 27 -20.86 7.71 -10.20
CA ALA A 27 -20.95 6.48 -9.42
C ALA A 27 -20.07 6.58 -8.16
N PRO A 28 -20.55 6.17 -6.97
CA PRO A 28 -19.77 6.28 -5.74
C PRO A 28 -18.43 5.55 -5.91
N THR A 29 -17.35 6.20 -5.50
CA THR A 29 -15.98 5.65 -5.57
C THR A 29 -15.80 4.47 -4.62
N TYR A 30 -16.61 4.40 -3.56
CA TYR A 30 -16.53 3.39 -2.51
C TYR A 30 -17.72 2.39 -2.52
N PRO A 31 -17.63 1.25 -1.80
CA PRO A 31 -18.74 0.33 -1.61
C PRO A 31 -19.89 0.94 -0.81
N ARG A 32 -21.15 0.69 -1.20
CA ARG A 32 -22.36 1.22 -0.53
C ARG A 32 -22.99 0.25 0.48
N HIS A 33 -22.35 -0.89 0.67
CA HIS A 33 -22.77 -1.97 1.56
C HIS A 33 -21.53 -2.35 2.37
N SER A 34 -21.68 -2.81 3.61
CA SER A 34 -20.56 -3.38 4.35
C SER A 34 -20.01 -4.64 3.66
N SER A 35 -18.77 -5.00 3.96
CA SER A 35 -18.12 -6.19 3.42
C SER A 35 -18.92 -7.47 3.71
N GLU A 36 -19.48 -7.59 4.92
CA GLU A 36 -20.35 -8.72 5.27
C GLU A 36 -21.64 -8.73 4.43
N SER A 37 -22.32 -7.59 4.29
CA SER A 37 -23.56 -7.51 3.49
C SER A 37 -23.31 -7.80 2.01
N ALA A 38 -22.15 -7.39 1.48
CA ALA A 38 -21.76 -7.57 0.09
C ALA A 38 -21.47 -9.04 -0.28
N LEU A 39 -21.33 -9.95 0.70
CA LEU A 39 -21.17 -11.39 0.46
C LEU A 39 -22.48 -12.12 0.16
N ARG A 40 -23.63 -11.47 0.30
CA ARG A 40 -24.95 -12.07 0.05
C ARG A 40 -25.10 -12.60 -1.38
N ILE A 41 -24.67 -11.84 -2.40
CA ILE A 41 -24.68 -12.28 -3.80
C ILE A 41 -23.66 -13.41 -4.07
N PRO A 42 -22.37 -13.27 -3.71
CA PRO A 42 -21.40 -14.36 -3.81
C PRO A 42 -21.87 -15.67 -3.18
N LYS A 43 -22.47 -15.59 -1.99
CA LYS A 43 -23.02 -16.75 -1.27
C LYS A 43 -24.14 -17.43 -2.06
N ALA A 44 -25.09 -16.66 -2.59
CA ALA A 44 -26.18 -17.21 -3.39
C ALA A 44 -25.67 -17.93 -4.66
N ILE A 45 -24.67 -17.36 -5.35
CA ILE A 45 -24.07 -18.00 -6.53
C ILE A 45 -23.31 -19.29 -6.14
N LEU A 46 -22.62 -19.29 -5.00
CA LEU A 46 -21.95 -20.48 -4.47
C LEU A 46 -22.94 -21.59 -4.11
N ASP A 47 -23.99 -21.24 -3.38
CA ASP A 47 -24.97 -22.21 -2.86
C ASP A 47 -25.84 -22.79 -3.99
N GLN A 48 -26.24 -21.97 -4.96
CA GLN A 48 -27.16 -22.40 -6.03
C GLN A 48 -26.47 -22.89 -7.31
N ASN A 49 -25.23 -22.45 -7.59
CA ASN A 49 -24.54 -22.79 -8.84
C ASN A 49 -23.07 -23.19 -8.63
N ALA A 50 -22.70 -23.63 -7.41
CA ALA A 50 -21.34 -24.05 -7.05
C ALA A 50 -20.25 -23.01 -7.39
N GLY A 51 -20.60 -21.72 -7.45
CA GLY A 51 -19.67 -20.63 -7.75
C GLY A 51 -19.36 -20.45 -9.23
N LYS A 52 -20.03 -21.17 -10.13
CA LYS A 52 -19.83 -21.02 -11.58
C LYS A 52 -20.29 -19.64 -12.07
N PRO A 53 -19.68 -19.10 -13.13
CA PRO A 53 -20.09 -17.84 -13.72
C PRO A 53 -21.59 -17.79 -14.00
N SER A 54 -22.24 -16.74 -13.53
CA SER A 54 -23.71 -16.57 -13.58
C SER A 54 -24.03 -15.17 -14.10
N SER A 55 -25.09 -15.04 -14.90
CA SER A 55 -25.55 -13.71 -15.32
C SER A 55 -26.13 -12.92 -14.16
N ASP A 56 -26.18 -11.59 -14.28
CA ASP A 56 -26.80 -10.70 -13.28
C ASP A 56 -28.26 -11.13 -12.96
N ALA A 57 -29.01 -11.58 -13.98
CA ALA A 57 -30.39 -12.04 -13.82
C ALA A 57 -30.49 -13.37 -13.04
N GLN A 58 -29.63 -14.34 -13.34
CA GLN A 58 -29.56 -15.61 -12.61
C GLN A 58 -29.15 -15.37 -11.15
N ALA A 59 -28.16 -14.51 -10.91
CA ALA A 59 -27.74 -14.16 -9.56
C ALA A 59 -28.89 -13.50 -8.74
N ALA A 60 -29.73 -12.69 -9.38
CA ALA A 60 -30.93 -12.12 -8.75
C ALA A 60 -31.99 -13.20 -8.47
N GLU A 61 -32.20 -14.14 -9.39
CA GLU A 61 -33.10 -15.27 -9.24
C GLU A 61 -32.69 -16.18 -8.06
N PHE A 62 -31.39 -16.42 -7.87
CA PHE A 62 -30.87 -17.16 -6.70
C PHE A 62 -31.21 -16.50 -5.35
N LEU A 63 -31.65 -15.24 -5.37
CA LEU A 63 -32.08 -14.50 -4.19
C LEU A 63 -33.58 -14.21 -4.20
N ASN A 64 -34.34 -14.87 -5.08
CA ASN A 64 -35.78 -14.69 -5.30
C ASN A 64 -36.16 -13.25 -5.68
N LEU A 65 -35.26 -12.54 -6.37
CA LEU A 65 -35.48 -11.16 -6.82
C LEU A 65 -35.93 -11.13 -8.28
N LYS A 66 -36.92 -10.27 -8.58
CA LYS A 66 -37.50 -10.12 -9.93
C LYS A 66 -36.66 -9.25 -10.88
N SER A 67 -35.64 -8.57 -10.38
CA SER A 67 -34.85 -7.61 -11.16
C SER A 67 -33.42 -7.53 -10.64
N ALA A 68 -32.46 -7.56 -11.57
CA ALA A 68 -31.04 -7.35 -11.29
C ALA A 68 -30.61 -5.86 -11.37
N LYS A 69 -31.58 -4.93 -11.41
CA LYS A 69 -31.34 -3.48 -11.54
C LYS A 69 -31.48 -2.76 -10.20
N GLY A 70 -31.06 -1.49 -10.16
CA GLY A 70 -31.26 -0.63 -8.99
C GLY A 70 -30.43 -1.11 -7.79
N PRO A 71 -31.04 -1.36 -6.61
CA PRO A 71 -30.31 -1.78 -5.41
C PRO A 71 -29.41 -3.00 -5.63
N PHE A 72 -29.86 -3.98 -6.41
CA PHE A 72 -29.09 -5.18 -6.71
C PHE A 72 -27.79 -4.88 -7.47
N ALA A 73 -27.85 -3.98 -8.46
CA ALA A 73 -26.67 -3.57 -9.23
C ALA A 73 -25.68 -2.77 -8.36
N VAL A 74 -26.17 -2.02 -7.36
CA VAL A 74 -25.32 -1.31 -6.39
C VAL A 74 -24.60 -2.31 -5.49
N GLU A 75 -25.27 -3.37 -5.07
CA GLU A 75 -24.66 -4.45 -4.28
C GLU A 75 -23.61 -5.23 -5.06
N ILE A 76 -23.86 -5.54 -6.35
CA ILE A 76 -22.83 -6.07 -7.25
C ILE A 76 -21.62 -5.13 -7.28
N SER A 77 -21.84 -3.82 -7.42
CA SER A 77 -20.74 -2.84 -7.42
C SER A 77 -19.96 -2.86 -6.11
N SER A 78 -20.62 -2.97 -4.95
CA SER A 78 -19.96 -3.14 -3.66
C SER A 78 -19.13 -4.43 -3.63
N GLY A 79 -19.70 -5.57 -4.03
CA GLY A 79 -19.02 -6.86 -4.05
C GLY A 79 -17.79 -6.87 -4.96
N ILE A 80 -17.85 -6.19 -6.11
CA ILE A 80 -16.69 -6.03 -7.00
C ILE A 80 -15.61 -5.18 -6.33
N LYS A 81 -15.96 -4.06 -5.69
CA LYS A 81 -14.99 -3.19 -5.01
C LYS A 81 -14.29 -3.87 -3.84
N TYR A 82 -14.96 -4.76 -3.11
CA TYR A 82 -14.31 -5.59 -2.09
C TYR A 82 -13.47 -6.73 -2.68
N GLY A 83 -13.61 -7.03 -3.97
CA GLY A 83 -12.97 -8.17 -4.62
C GLY A 83 -13.67 -9.49 -4.37
N PHE A 84 -14.95 -9.51 -3.98
CA PHE A 84 -15.75 -10.73 -3.81
C PHE A 84 -16.35 -11.25 -5.12
N LEU A 85 -16.57 -10.35 -6.06
CA LEU A 85 -17.06 -10.64 -7.40
C LEU A 85 -16.10 -10.06 -8.43
N ASN A 86 -15.98 -10.72 -9.58
CA ASN A 86 -15.38 -10.15 -10.78
C ASN A 86 -16.38 -10.22 -11.95
N ARG A 87 -16.05 -9.55 -13.05
CA ARG A 87 -16.76 -9.67 -14.32
C ARG A 87 -15.83 -10.27 -15.36
N PRO A 88 -15.84 -11.60 -15.59
CA PRO A 88 -15.00 -12.22 -16.60
C PRO A 88 -15.41 -11.82 -18.02
N SER A 89 -16.69 -11.48 -18.21
CA SER A 89 -17.23 -10.92 -19.45
C SER A 89 -18.43 -10.01 -19.15
N THR A 90 -18.87 -9.23 -20.13
CA THR A 90 -19.99 -8.29 -19.97
C THR A 90 -21.26 -9.02 -19.53
N GLY A 91 -21.82 -8.62 -18.39
CA GLY A 91 -23.06 -9.19 -17.85
C GLY A 91 -22.92 -10.52 -17.12
N MET A 92 -21.69 -11.06 -17.01
CA MET A 92 -21.38 -12.25 -16.22
C MET A 92 -20.72 -11.86 -14.91
N LEU A 93 -21.07 -12.59 -13.85
CA LEU A 93 -20.51 -12.48 -12.51
C LEU A 93 -19.87 -13.80 -12.14
N GLU A 94 -18.69 -13.74 -11.54
CA GLU A 94 -18.02 -14.90 -10.99
C GLU A 94 -17.56 -14.60 -9.56
N VAL A 95 -17.59 -15.64 -8.73
CA VAL A 95 -17.22 -15.57 -7.31
C VAL A 95 -15.72 -15.79 -7.19
N THR A 96 -15.03 -14.82 -6.58
CA THR A 96 -13.57 -14.85 -6.45
C THR A 96 -13.11 -15.84 -5.39
N GLU A 97 -11.81 -16.17 -5.39
CA GLU A 97 -11.19 -16.95 -4.32
C GLU A 97 -11.28 -16.25 -2.96
N LEU A 98 -11.21 -14.91 -2.93
CA LEU A 98 -11.37 -14.13 -1.70
C LEU A 98 -12.77 -14.34 -1.08
N ALA A 99 -13.83 -14.31 -1.88
CA ALA A 99 -15.18 -14.59 -1.38
C ALA A 99 -15.31 -16.05 -0.89
N LYS A 100 -14.71 -17.01 -1.61
CA LYS A 100 -14.70 -18.42 -1.20
C LYS A 100 -13.94 -18.64 0.11
N GLN A 101 -12.83 -17.94 0.32
CA GLN A 101 -12.07 -17.98 1.57
C GLN A 101 -12.93 -17.57 2.78
N ILE A 102 -13.73 -16.52 2.64
CA ILE A 102 -14.62 -16.05 3.71
C ILE A 102 -15.84 -16.97 3.89
N LEU A 103 -16.45 -17.42 2.79
CA LEU A 103 -17.69 -18.18 2.81
C LEU A 103 -17.51 -19.69 3.05
N ARG A 104 -16.32 -20.23 2.73
CA ARG A 104 -15.94 -21.64 2.93
C ARG A 104 -14.52 -21.71 3.52
N PRO A 105 -14.34 -21.18 4.75
CA PRO A 105 -13.03 -21.15 5.39
C PRO A 105 -12.51 -22.56 5.64
N LYS A 106 -11.21 -22.75 5.40
CA LYS A 106 -10.45 -23.97 5.66
C LYS A 106 -9.62 -23.85 6.95
N SER A 107 -9.36 -22.62 7.40
CA SER A 107 -8.64 -22.31 8.64
C SER A 107 -9.43 -21.33 9.52
N PRO A 108 -9.14 -21.28 10.83
CA PRO A 108 -9.74 -20.29 11.73
C PRO A 108 -9.42 -18.82 11.37
N SER A 109 -8.30 -18.55 10.68
CA SER A 109 -7.89 -17.21 10.30
C SER A 109 -8.43 -16.75 8.94
N ASP A 110 -8.92 -17.66 8.09
CA ASP A 110 -9.39 -17.35 6.73
C ASP A 110 -10.46 -16.26 6.68
N VAL A 111 -11.42 -16.29 7.60
CA VAL A 111 -12.52 -15.31 7.64
C VAL A 111 -12.00 -13.91 7.95
N ALA A 112 -11.15 -13.78 8.99
CA ALA A 112 -10.59 -12.51 9.39
C ALA A 112 -9.65 -11.95 8.32
N ASN A 113 -8.75 -12.79 7.79
CA ASN A 113 -7.80 -12.41 6.74
C ASN A 113 -8.52 -12.00 5.45
N GLY A 114 -9.59 -12.71 5.08
CA GLY A 114 -10.42 -12.37 3.93
C GLY A 114 -11.11 -11.01 4.09
N TYR A 115 -11.68 -10.70 5.27
CA TYR A 115 -12.27 -9.38 5.51
C TYR A 115 -11.23 -8.25 5.55
N GLN A 116 -10.03 -8.51 6.06
CA GLN A 116 -8.93 -7.55 6.02
C GLN A 116 -8.52 -7.24 4.58
N GLN A 117 -8.36 -8.27 3.75
CA GLN A 117 -8.05 -8.07 2.32
C GLN A 117 -9.18 -7.32 1.60
N ALA A 118 -10.45 -7.58 1.97
CA ALA A 118 -11.59 -6.84 1.42
C ALA A 118 -11.53 -5.35 1.75
N VAL A 119 -11.17 -4.98 2.99
CA VAL A 119 -10.97 -3.57 3.40
C VAL A 119 -9.88 -2.91 2.55
N LEU A 120 -8.78 -3.61 2.28
CA LEU A 120 -7.67 -3.10 1.48
C LEU A 120 -8.01 -2.95 0.00
N ASN A 121 -8.84 -3.84 -0.55
CA ASN A 121 -9.31 -3.77 -1.94
C ASN A 121 -10.32 -2.63 -2.16
N ALA A 122 -11.12 -2.29 -1.14
CA ALA A 122 -12.20 -1.33 -1.25
C ALA A 122 -11.69 0.11 -1.39
N PRO A 123 -11.93 0.79 -2.54
CA PRO A 123 -11.45 2.16 -2.73
C PRO A 123 -12.08 3.13 -1.74
N THR A 124 -11.35 4.18 -1.36
CA THR A 124 -11.69 5.15 -0.31
C THR A 124 -11.78 4.55 1.11
N ILE A 125 -12.37 3.37 1.30
CA ILE A 125 -12.30 2.65 2.60
C ILE A 125 -10.85 2.33 2.94
N SER A 126 -10.10 1.78 1.98
CA SER A 126 -8.67 1.50 2.12
C SER A 126 -7.88 2.79 2.39
N ASP A 127 -8.15 3.87 1.65
CA ASP A 127 -7.46 5.15 1.83
C ASP A 127 -7.66 5.71 3.25
N VAL A 128 -8.90 5.69 3.77
CA VAL A 128 -9.22 6.14 5.12
C VAL A 128 -8.62 5.22 6.18
N TYR A 129 -8.71 3.90 5.99
CA TYR A 129 -8.10 2.93 6.88
C TYR A 129 -6.59 3.13 6.99
N MET A 130 -5.89 3.26 5.86
CA MET A 130 -4.44 3.43 5.81
C MET A 130 -4.00 4.76 6.39
N HIS A 131 -4.77 5.83 6.21
CA HIS A 131 -4.45 7.14 6.78
C HIS A 131 -4.47 7.15 8.32
N TYR A 132 -5.39 6.40 8.94
CA TYR A 132 -5.54 6.35 10.39
C TYR A 132 -4.96 5.09 11.03
N ARG A 133 -4.32 4.20 10.26
CA ARG A 133 -3.80 2.91 10.74
C ARG A 133 -2.78 3.13 11.86
N GLY A 134 -3.01 2.50 13.01
CA GLY A 134 -2.17 2.65 14.21
C GLY A 134 -2.53 3.84 15.09
N GLU A 135 -3.42 4.72 14.64
CA GLU A 135 -3.88 5.91 15.35
C GLU A 135 -5.30 5.75 15.91
N ASN A 136 -5.70 6.70 16.77
CA ASN A 136 -7.09 6.85 17.17
C ASN A 136 -7.82 7.71 16.14
N LEU A 137 -9.05 7.31 15.79
CA LEU A 137 -9.90 8.16 14.97
C LEU A 137 -10.13 9.52 15.67
N PRO A 138 -10.09 10.63 14.92
CA PRO A 138 -10.41 11.95 15.46
C PRO A 138 -11.83 12.00 16.06
N ASP A 139 -12.10 13.00 16.88
CA ASP A 139 -13.46 13.23 17.38
C ASP A 139 -14.42 13.45 16.19
N ARG A 140 -15.71 13.12 16.42
CA ARG A 140 -16.73 13.00 15.36
C ARG A 140 -16.76 14.16 14.38
N GLN A 141 -16.66 15.41 14.84
CA GLN A 141 -16.69 16.58 13.96
C GLN A 141 -15.43 16.69 13.09
N PHE A 142 -14.26 16.39 13.62
CA PHE A 142 -13.00 16.44 12.87
C PHE A 142 -12.92 15.31 11.86
N PHE A 143 -13.40 14.11 12.22
CA PHE A 143 -13.46 13.00 11.28
C PHE A 143 -14.43 13.31 10.12
N ASP A 144 -15.60 13.91 10.41
CA ASP A 144 -16.55 14.30 9.35
C ASP A 144 -15.94 15.31 8.37
N ASN A 145 -15.22 16.30 8.88
CA ASN A 145 -14.51 17.27 8.04
C ASN A 145 -13.39 16.60 7.23
N ALA A 146 -12.61 15.68 7.82
CA ALA A 146 -11.55 14.97 7.11
C ALA A 146 -12.10 14.12 5.95
N LEU A 147 -13.24 13.43 6.16
CA LEU A 147 -13.92 12.66 5.13
C LEU A 147 -14.35 13.54 3.94
N GLU A 148 -14.81 14.75 4.20
CA GLU A 148 -15.21 15.72 3.16
C GLU A 148 -13.99 16.37 2.48
N ASP A 149 -13.07 16.93 3.27
CA ASP A 149 -11.98 17.77 2.77
C ASP A 149 -10.82 16.95 2.20
N THR A 150 -10.44 15.84 2.83
CA THR A 150 -9.30 15.00 2.44
C THR A 150 -9.73 13.90 1.50
N PHE A 151 -10.73 13.11 1.89
CA PHE A 151 -11.17 11.92 1.15
C PHE A 151 -12.26 12.21 0.10
N LYS A 152 -12.67 13.47 -0.02
CA LYS A 152 -13.62 13.97 -1.04
C LYS A 152 -14.97 13.26 -1.01
N ILE A 153 -15.40 12.80 0.16
CA ILE A 153 -16.71 12.20 0.36
C ILE A 153 -17.76 13.32 0.44
N PRO A 154 -18.80 13.33 -0.40
CA PRO A 154 -19.84 14.36 -0.34
C PRO A 154 -20.48 14.44 1.04
N ARG A 155 -20.74 15.65 1.53
CA ARG A 155 -21.29 15.89 2.88
C ARG A 155 -22.57 15.11 3.18
N ASP A 156 -23.45 14.95 2.19
CA ASP A 156 -24.70 14.17 2.31
C ASP A 156 -24.48 12.66 2.37
N LYS A 157 -23.24 12.20 2.15
CA LYS A 157 -22.82 10.80 2.15
C LYS A 157 -21.89 10.43 3.30
N VAL A 158 -21.36 11.41 4.05
CA VAL A 158 -20.44 11.18 5.17
C VAL A 158 -21.03 10.22 6.20
N SER A 159 -22.29 10.39 6.61
CA SER A 159 -22.91 9.49 7.59
C SER A 159 -22.96 8.05 7.09
N GLU A 160 -23.43 7.85 5.86
CA GLU A 160 -23.52 6.53 5.24
C GLU A 160 -22.14 5.87 5.08
N PHE A 161 -21.12 6.64 4.66
CA PHE A 161 -19.76 6.15 4.55
C PHE A 161 -19.23 5.67 5.90
N LYS A 162 -19.41 6.44 6.98
CA LYS A 162 -18.93 6.07 8.32
C LYS A 162 -19.55 4.77 8.80
N ASP A 163 -20.84 4.57 8.55
CA ASP A 163 -21.54 3.35 8.95
C ASP A 163 -20.95 2.13 8.24
N VAL A 164 -20.73 2.23 6.92
CA VAL A 164 -20.08 1.19 6.12
C VAL A 164 -18.65 0.95 6.59
N PHE A 165 -17.85 2.01 6.76
CA PHE A 165 -16.46 1.95 7.16
C PHE A 165 -16.28 1.26 8.52
N THR A 166 -17.06 1.68 9.53
CA THR A 166 -17.00 1.12 10.88
C THR A 166 -17.38 -0.35 10.89
N GLN A 167 -18.44 -0.74 10.15
CA GLN A 167 -18.82 -2.15 10.02
C GLN A 167 -17.72 -2.98 9.38
N CYS A 168 -17.07 -2.46 8.33
CA CYS A 168 -15.98 -3.16 7.65
C CYS A 168 -14.78 -3.40 8.58
N LEU A 169 -14.36 -2.39 9.34
CA LEU A 169 -13.24 -2.54 10.27
C LEU A 169 -13.58 -3.49 11.41
N THR A 170 -14.83 -3.46 11.90
CA THR A 170 -15.28 -4.35 12.97
C THR A 170 -15.19 -5.82 12.55
N VAL A 171 -15.74 -6.19 11.38
CA VAL A 171 -15.71 -7.59 10.92
C VAL A 171 -14.31 -8.05 10.53
N ALA A 172 -13.46 -7.13 10.06
CA ALA A 172 -12.05 -7.39 9.75
C ALA A 172 -11.15 -7.43 10.99
N LYS A 173 -11.68 -7.15 12.19
CA LYS A 173 -10.92 -6.98 13.44
C LYS A 173 -9.80 -5.94 13.31
N LEU A 174 -10.09 -4.84 12.62
CA LEU A 174 -9.16 -3.74 12.34
C LEU A 174 -9.42 -2.49 13.19
N SER A 175 -10.30 -2.60 14.18
CA SER A 175 -10.58 -1.50 15.10
C SER A 175 -10.95 -2.02 16.48
N GLU A 176 -10.53 -1.30 17.51
CA GLU A 176 -10.88 -1.54 18.91
C GLU A 176 -11.39 -0.26 19.57
N GLN A 177 -12.24 -0.39 20.58
CA GLN A 177 -12.63 0.72 21.44
C GLN A 177 -11.71 0.79 22.65
N HIS A 178 -11.10 1.96 22.86
CA HIS A 178 -10.30 2.27 24.03
C HIS A 178 -10.69 3.66 24.54
N ASP A 179 -11.11 3.76 25.80
CA ASP A 179 -11.55 5.02 26.45
C ASP A 179 -12.58 5.83 25.64
N GLY A 180 -13.54 5.14 25.01
CA GLY A 180 -14.59 5.78 24.20
C GLY A 180 -14.11 6.30 22.84
N ARG A 181 -12.84 6.09 22.47
CA ARG A 181 -12.27 6.37 21.14
C ARG A 181 -12.06 5.07 20.37
N VAL A 182 -12.15 5.15 19.05
CA VAL A 182 -11.92 4.02 18.16
C VAL A 182 -10.45 4.06 17.71
N ARG A 183 -9.67 3.05 18.08
CA ARG A 183 -8.29 2.86 17.62
C ARG A 183 -8.29 1.98 16.38
N ILE A 184 -7.59 2.39 15.33
CA ILE A 184 -7.43 1.60 14.11
C ILE A 184 -6.20 0.70 14.26
N LEU A 185 -6.39 -0.59 14.05
CA LEU A 185 -5.35 -1.62 14.22
C LEU A 185 -4.63 -1.92 12.90
N HIS A 186 -3.49 -2.57 13.02
CA HIS A 186 -2.78 -3.16 11.89
C HIS A 186 -3.50 -4.42 11.41
N SER A 187 -3.50 -4.67 10.10
CA SER A 187 -4.04 -5.91 9.53
C SER A 187 -3.12 -7.07 9.85
N ALA A 188 -3.69 -8.09 10.52
CA ALA A 188 -3.00 -9.33 10.88
C ALA A 188 -2.41 -10.07 9.67
N ALA A 189 -2.96 -9.90 8.46
CA ALA A 189 -2.42 -10.48 7.23
C ALA A 189 -0.99 -9.97 6.90
N SER A 190 -0.63 -8.73 7.30
CA SER A 190 0.74 -8.25 7.16
C SER A 190 1.67 -8.69 8.29
N ASP A 191 1.13 -9.20 9.40
CA ASP A 191 1.93 -9.69 10.53
C ASP A 191 2.08 -11.22 10.46
N GLU A 192 1.10 -12.02 10.05
CA GLU A 192 1.25 -13.49 10.03
C GLU A 192 2.17 -14.01 8.91
N GLU A 193 2.17 -13.39 7.72
CA GLU A 193 3.08 -13.78 6.63
C GLU A 193 4.50 -13.18 6.76
N VAL A 194 4.66 -12.08 7.52
CA VAL A 194 5.95 -11.37 7.65
C VAL A 194 6.63 -11.58 9.02
N SER A 195 5.86 -11.79 10.10
CA SER A 195 6.42 -11.95 11.45
C SER A 195 6.69 -13.40 11.82
N ALA A 196 5.84 -14.37 11.47
CA ALA A 196 6.05 -15.75 11.95
C ALA A 196 7.11 -16.52 11.15
N ASP A 197 7.09 -16.42 9.81
CA ASP A 197 8.08 -17.08 8.95
C ASP A 197 9.31 -16.19 8.70
N GLY A 198 9.11 -14.87 8.57
CA GLY A 198 10.19 -13.89 8.39
C GLY A 198 11.12 -13.77 9.60
N ASP A 199 10.59 -13.69 10.83
CA ASP A 199 11.45 -13.60 12.03
C ASP A 199 12.17 -14.92 12.29
N GLN A 200 11.50 -16.07 12.10
CA GLN A 200 12.15 -17.39 12.22
C GLN A 200 13.21 -17.63 11.13
N ARG A 201 12.96 -17.16 9.91
CA ARG A 201 13.92 -17.23 8.80
C ARG A 201 15.10 -16.29 9.03
N ILE A 202 14.86 -15.07 9.47
CA ILE A 202 15.89 -14.10 9.84
C ILE A 202 16.72 -14.62 11.01
N GLU A 203 16.10 -15.22 12.04
CA GLU A 203 16.82 -15.83 13.17
C GLU A 203 17.67 -17.03 12.75
N LYS A 204 17.18 -17.85 11.79
CA LYS A 204 17.96 -18.96 11.21
C LYS A 204 19.14 -18.45 10.37
N ILE A 205 18.94 -17.42 9.56
CA ILE A 205 20.00 -16.86 8.70
C ILE A 205 21.02 -16.10 9.56
N SER A 206 20.59 -15.35 10.58
CA SER A 206 21.48 -14.60 11.46
C SER A 206 22.42 -15.51 12.26
N LYS A 207 21.93 -16.66 12.75
CA LYS A 207 22.77 -17.70 13.38
C LYS A 207 23.82 -18.27 12.42
N GLY A 208 23.53 -18.29 11.11
CA GLY A 208 24.47 -18.75 10.07
C GLY A 208 25.45 -17.67 9.58
N ALA A 209 25.12 -16.39 9.73
CA ALA A 209 25.91 -15.25 9.21
C ALA A 209 26.98 -14.72 10.19
N GLY A 210 27.04 -15.23 11.43
CA GLY A 210 28.10 -14.87 12.39
C GLY A 210 28.14 -13.38 12.77
N VAL A 211 26.97 -12.74 12.88
CA VAL A 211 26.83 -11.32 13.26
C VAL A 211 27.17 -11.13 14.74
N LYS A 212 28.05 -10.18 15.06
CA LYS A 212 28.36 -9.77 16.44
C LYS A 212 27.52 -8.55 16.80
N SER A 213 27.18 -8.41 18.08
CA SER A 213 26.42 -7.25 18.60
C SER A 213 27.12 -5.90 18.44
N THR A 214 28.42 -5.90 18.10
CA THR A 214 29.22 -4.69 17.84
C THR A 214 29.33 -4.35 16.35
N ASP A 215 28.80 -5.20 15.46
CA ASP A 215 28.91 -4.98 14.03
C ASP A 215 27.94 -3.87 13.59
N THR A 216 28.44 -2.92 12.79
CA THR A 216 27.68 -1.76 12.33
C THR A 216 27.28 -1.90 10.86
N CYS A 217 26.16 -1.28 10.48
CA CYS A 217 25.75 -1.08 9.10
C CYS A 217 25.61 0.41 8.81
N PHE A 218 26.34 0.90 7.80
CA PHE A 218 26.32 2.31 7.42
C PHE A 218 25.33 2.56 6.28
N VAL A 219 24.45 3.55 6.46
CA VAL A 219 23.38 3.90 5.53
C VAL A 219 23.74 5.16 4.75
N MET A 220 23.96 4.98 3.45
CA MET A 220 24.20 6.05 2.47
C MET A 220 22.87 6.39 1.81
N MET A 221 22.30 7.54 2.14
CA MET A 221 20.98 7.93 1.65
C MET A 221 20.78 9.45 1.53
N PRO A 222 19.84 9.90 0.69
CA PRO A 222 19.41 11.30 0.68
C PRO A 222 18.75 11.70 2.02
N PHE A 223 19.16 12.85 2.57
CA PHE A 223 18.55 13.39 3.80
C PHE A 223 17.20 14.07 3.58
N GLY A 224 16.95 14.55 2.35
CA GLY A 224 15.74 15.32 2.04
C GLY A 224 14.47 14.47 2.07
N ASP A 225 13.35 15.10 2.43
CA ASP A 225 12.03 14.48 2.29
C ASP A 225 11.73 14.17 0.81
N PRO A 226 11.01 13.06 0.52
CA PRO A 226 10.44 12.10 1.49
C PRO A 226 11.43 11.02 1.96
N ILE A 227 12.56 10.84 1.28
CA ILE A 227 13.47 9.70 1.47
C ILE A 227 14.14 9.71 2.85
N GLY A 228 14.48 10.89 3.38
CA GLY A 228 15.08 11.03 4.71
C GLY A 228 14.29 10.34 5.83
N LYS A 229 12.95 10.34 5.74
CA LYS A 229 12.04 9.69 6.69
C LYS A 229 12.09 8.16 6.65
N TYR A 230 12.63 7.58 5.57
CA TYR A 230 12.70 6.12 5.41
C TYR A 230 13.77 5.52 6.33
N TYR A 231 14.69 6.33 6.85
CA TYR A 231 15.67 5.87 7.83
C TYR A 231 15.00 5.28 9.08
N ASP A 232 14.22 6.09 9.79
CA ASP A 232 13.60 5.69 11.05
C ASP A 232 12.50 4.64 10.85
N SER A 233 11.81 4.70 9.71
CA SER A 233 10.65 3.83 9.43
C SER A 233 10.99 2.52 8.71
N VAL A 234 12.15 2.42 8.06
CA VAL A 234 12.52 1.26 7.22
C VAL A 234 13.94 0.78 7.47
N TYR A 235 14.96 1.61 7.25
CA TYR A 235 16.35 1.12 7.24
C TYR A 235 16.87 0.80 8.64
N LYS A 236 16.66 1.69 9.60
CA LYS A 236 17.03 1.48 11.00
C LYS A 236 16.42 0.19 11.57
N PRO A 237 15.08 -0.03 11.51
CA PRO A 237 14.50 -1.28 12.02
C PRO A 237 14.94 -2.52 11.22
N ALA A 238 15.19 -2.41 9.91
CA ALA A 238 15.72 -3.54 9.12
C ALA A 238 17.11 -3.98 9.57
N ILE A 239 18.00 -3.01 9.86
CA ILE A 239 19.37 -3.24 10.30
C ILE A 239 19.38 -3.84 11.72
N GLU A 240 18.59 -3.26 12.63
CA GLU A 240 18.43 -3.79 13.99
C GLU A 240 17.88 -5.22 13.96
N LYS A 241 16.92 -5.50 13.08
CA LYS A 241 16.37 -6.84 12.85
C LYS A 241 17.41 -7.84 12.32
N ALA A 242 18.39 -7.38 11.53
CA ALA A 242 19.52 -8.18 11.10
C ALA A 242 20.60 -8.35 12.20
N GLY A 243 20.44 -7.72 13.37
CA GLY A 243 21.35 -7.81 14.51
C GLY A 243 22.56 -6.89 14.44
N LEU A 244 22.54 -5.86 13.58
CA LEU A 244 23.61 -4.86 13.48
C LEU A 244 23.19 -3.53 14.10
N ILE A 245 24.19 -2.68 14.36
CA ILE A 245 23.99 -1.31 14.82
C ILE A 245 23.83 -0.39 13.59
N PRO A 246 22.69 0.28 13.38
CA PRO A 246 22.50 1.23 12.29
C PRO A 246 23.31 2.50 12.53
N MET A 247 24.00 2.95 11.49
CA MET A 247 24.75 4.20 11.48
C MET A 247 24.31 5.02 10.26
N ARG A 248 23.82 6.24 10.48
CA ARG A 248 23.66 7.25 9.43
C ARG A 248 24.66 8.35 9.66
N ALA A 249 25.15 8.96 8.58
CA ALA A 249 26.23 9.91 8.66
C ALA A 249 25.93 11.02 9.69
N ASP A 250 24.68 11.50 9.82
CA ASP A 250 24.22 12.61 10.66
C ASP A 250 23.92 12.30 12.13
N ASP A 251 23.82 11.03 12.54
CA ASP A 251 23.54 10.66 13.94
C ASP A 251 24.68 11.14 14.89
N GLU A 252 25.88 11.42 14.34
CA GLU A 252 27.06 11.89 15.10
C GLU A 252 27.73 13.17 14.52
N ILE A 253 27.16 13.86 13.52
CA ILE A 253 27.79 15.03 12.84
C ILE A 253 27.99 16.24 13.77
N PHE A 254 27.45 16.23 14.99
CA PHE A 254 27.69 17.31 15.96
C PHE A 254 29.09 17.27 16.62
N GLY A 255 29.94 16.28 16.31
CA GLY A 255 31.35 16.28 16.69
C GLY A 255 32.23 17.16 15.79
N ALA A 256 33.15 17.93 16.37
CA ALA A 256 34.09 18.77 15.63
C ALA A 256 35.02 17.94 14.71
N GLY A 257 34.76 17.94 13.40
CA GLY A 257 35.55 17.24 12.38
C GLY A 257 35.10 17.60 10.95
N LYS A 258 35.88 17.23 9.92
CA LYS A 258 35.44 17.38 8.52
C LYS A 258 34.43 16.28 8.21
N ILE A 259 33.29 16.64 7.63
CA ILE A 259 32.18 15.72 7.27
C ILE A 259 32.69 14.49 6.50
N MET A 260 33.67 14.67 5.61
CA MET A 260 34.25 13.58 4.83
C MET A 260 35.03 12.55 5.66
N ASP A 261 35.67 12.97 6.76
CA ASP A 261 36.42 12.07 7.64
C ASP A 261 35.44 11.15 8.39
N GLN A 262 34.27 11.67 8.78
CA GLN A 262 33.21 10.90 9.44
C GLN A 262 32.55 9.91 8.48
N ILE A 263 32.26 10.33 7.25
CA ILE A 263 31.76 9.44 6.18
C ILE A 263 32.78 8.32 5.93
N TRP A 264 34.06 8.66 5.78
CA TRP A 264 35.12 7.68 5.58
C TRP A 264 35.20 6.66 6.73
N LEU A 265 35.18 7.15 7.98
CA LEU A 265 35.18 6.28 9.17
C LEU A 265 33.93 5.39 9.21
N GLY A 266 32.76 5.93 8.90
CA GLY A 266 31.50 5.18 8.83
C GLY A 266 31.58 4.03 7.82
N ILE A 267 32.01 4.32 6.59
CA ILE A 267 32.19 3.32 5.53
C ILE A 267 33.25 2.28 5.93
N ASN A 268 34.40 2.72 6.44
CA ASN A 268 35.52 1.85 6.77
C ASN A 268 35.23 0.92 7.95
N ASN A 269 34.51 1.40 8.97
CA ASN A 269 34.20 0.62 10.17
C ASN A 269 32.96 -0.26 10.01
N ALA A 270 32.06 0.06 9.07
CA ALA A 270 30.90 -0.76 8.79
C ALA A 270 31.28 -2.14 8.26
N LYS A 271 30.55 -3.16 8.74
CA LYS A 271 30.65 -4.53 8.24
C LYS A 271 29.97 -4.67 6.89
N ILE A 272 28.91 -3.90 6.68
CA ILE A 272 28.10 -3.86 5.46
C ILE A 272 27.45 -2.50 5.30
N LEU A 273 27.15 -2.09 4.07
CA LEU A 273 26.51 -0.82 3.78
C LEU A 273 25.16 -1.01 3.11
N VAL A 274 24.30 0.00 3.23
CA VAL A 274 23.04 0.15 2.49
C VAL A 274 23.11 1.45 1.69
N ALA A 275 22.78 1.39 0.40
CA ALA A 275 22.79 2.56 -0.48
C ALA A 275 21.41 2.81 -1.11
N GLU A 276 20.80 3.97 -0.82
CA GLU A 276 19.52 4.39 -1.40
C GLU A 276 19.74 5.30 -2.61
N LEU A 277 19.47 4.76 -3.80
CA LEU A 277 19.82 5.39 -5.08
C LEU A 277 18.68 6.22 -5.70
N THR A 278 17.47 6.22 -5.09
CA THR A 278 16.33 6.98 -5.62
C THR A 278 16.65 8.47 -5.77
N GLY A 279 16.26 9.04 -6.91
CA GLY A 279 16.48 10.45 -7.22
C GLY A 279 17.92 10.80 -7.59
N LYS A 280 18.81 9.81 -7.79
CA LYS A 280 20.17 9.96 -8.30
C LYS A 280 21.03 10.94 -7.49
N ASN A 281 20.99 10.84 -6.16
CA ASN A 281 21.74 11.76 -5.30
C ASN A 281 23.27 11.62 -5.53
N PRO A 282 23.98 12.68 -5.96
CA PRO A 282 25.41 12.62 -6.26
C PRO A 282 26.28 12.24 -5.05
N ASN A 283 25.87 12.63 -3.83
CA ASN A 283 26.63 12.32 -2.62
C ASN A 283 26.58 10.82 -2.33
N VAL A 284 25.40 10.20 -2.48
CA VAL A 284 25.25 8.75 -2.28
C VAL A 284 26.11 7.97 -3.28
N PHE A 285 26.17 8.41 -4.54
CA PHE A 285 27.06 7.77 -5.52
C PHE A 285 28.54 7.97 -5.21
N TYR A 286 28.92 9.13 -4.69
CA TYR A 286 30.29 9.38 -4.26
C TYR A 286 30.69 8.44 -3.10
N GLU A 287 29.84 8.33 -2.08
CA GLU A 287 30.02 7.42 -0.94
C GLU A 287 30.05 5.95 -1.39
N LEU A 288 29.15 5.57 -2.31
CA LEU A 288 29.14 4.23 -2.91
C LEU A 288 30.44 3.91 -3.65
N GLY A 289 30.98 4.88 -4.40
CA GLY A 289 32.28 4.74 -5.05
C GLY A 289 33.42 4.49 -4.06
N LEU A 290 33.43 5.19 -2.92
CA LEU A 290 34.38 4.95 -1.84
C LEU A 290 34.22 3.55 -1.22
N ALA A 291 32.97 3.12 -0.99
CA ALA A 291 32.67 1.79 -0.46
C ALA A 291 33.15 0.68 -1.41
N HIS A 292 32.93 0.83 -2.72
CA HIS A 292 33.45 -0.09 -3.74
C HIS A 292 34.98 -0.12 -3.77
N ALA A 293 35.64 1.03 -3.70
CA ALA A 293 37.10 1.09 -3.65
C ALA A 293 37.69 0.38 -2.42
N LEU A 294 36.96 0.37 -1.30
CA LEU A 294 37.30 -0.34 -0.08
C LEU A 294 36.83 -1.81 -0.06
N GLN A 295 36.27 -2.31 -1.17
CA GLN A 295 35.71 -3.66 -1.30
C GLN A 295 34.74 -3.99 -0.16
N LYS A 296 33.87 -3.04 0.18
CA LYS A 296 32.82 -3.26 1.16
C LYS A 296 31.58 -3.86 0.50
N PRO A 297 30.90 -4.82 1.15
CA PRO A 297 29.62 -5.31 0.65
C PRO A 297 28.55 -4.22 0.81
N VAL A 298 27.74 -4.00 -0.23
CA VAL A 298 26.70 -2.97 -0.27
C VAL A 298 25.37 -3.56 -0.76
N VAL A 299 24.30 -3.33 -0.01
CA VAL A 299 22.93 -3.60 -0.44
C VAL A 299 22.39 -2.36 -1.15
N LEU A 300 22.12 -2.50 -2.46
CA LEU A 300 21.60 -1.40 -3.28
C LEU A 300 20.06 -1.37 -3.26
N ILE A 301 19.50 -0.19 -3.15
CA ILE A 301 18.05 0.03 -3.06
C ILE A 301 17.66 1.18 -3.98
N SER A 302 16.52 1.05 -4.67
CA SER A 302 15.95 2.13 -5.46
C SER A 302 14.44 1.97 -5.63
N SER A 303 13.71 3.06 -5.81
CA SER A 303 12.28 3.00 -6.16
C SER A 303 12.04 2.62 -7.62
N ASN A 304 13.06 2.73 -8.48
CA ASN A 304 12.92 2.46 -9.92
C ASN A 304 14.28 2.18 -10.60
N GLU A 305 14.24 1.46 -11.72
CA GLU A 305 15.46 1.09 -12.48
C GLU A 305 16.16 2.27 -13.17
N ASN A 306 15.42 3.36 -13.46
CA ASN A 306 15.98 4.50 -14.18
C ASN A 306 16.96 5.30 -13.34
N ASP A 307 16.85 5.21 -12.02
CA ASP A 307 17.75 5.82 -11.05
C ASP A 307 19.04 5.05 -10.84
N VAL A 308 19.10 3.79 -11.30
CA VAL A 308 20.30 2.94 -11.22
C VAL A 308 21.16 3.11 -12.48
N PRO A 309 22.39 3.67 -12.37
CA PRO A 309 23.37 3.72 -13.44
C PRO A 309 23.63 2.34 -14.05
N PHE A 310 23.90 2.28 -15.35
CA PHE A 310 24.16 1.03 -16.06
C PHE A 310 25.26 0.19 -15.40
N ASP A 311 26.32 0.84 -14.93
CA ASP A 311 27.46 0.21 -14.25
C ASP A 311 27.08 -0.48 -12.94
N LEU A 312 25.92 -0.19 -12.34
CA LEU A 312 25.46 -0.82 -11.10
C LEU A 312 24.39 -1.90 -11.33
N ARG A 313 23.83 -2.02 -12.55
CA ARG A 313 22.69 -2.92 -12.82
C ARG A 313 23.04 -4.41 -12.77
N HIS A 314 24.32 -4.75 -12.86
CA HIS A 314 24.78 -6.13 -12.68
C HIS A 314 24.83 -6.55 -11.21
N ILE A 315 24.82 -5.58 -10.30
CA ILE A 315 24.71 -5.80 -8.85
C ILE A 315 23.22 -5.90 -8.50
N ARG A 316 22.88 -6.78 -7.57
CA ARG A 316 21.49 -6.95 -7.13
C ARG A 316 20.96 -5.66 -6.49
N VAL A 317 19.87 -5.13 -7.04
CA VAL A 317 19.15 -3.97 -6.49
C VAL A 317 17.79 -4.39 -5.94
N ILE A 318 17.44 -3.90 -4.75
CA ILE A 318 16.10 -4.04 -4.17
C ILE A 318 15.23 -2.90 -4.68
N TYR A 319 14.17 -3.25 -5.41
CA TYR A 319 13.17 -2.30 -5.86
C TYR A 319 11.96 -2.22 -4.90
N TYR A 320 11.49 -1.00 -4.64
CA TYR A 320 10.26 -0.71 -3.90
C TYR A 320 9.34 0.22 -4.68
N ASP A 321 8.04 0.11 -4.45
CA ASP A 321 7.01 0.91 -5.12
C ASP A 321 6.16 1.61 -4.08
N CYS A 322 6.27 2.94 -3.98
CA CYS A 322 5.52 3.73 -3.01
C CYS A 322 4.00 3.73 -3.23
N SER A 323 3.52 3.21 -4.37
CA SER A 323 2.09 3.01 -4.62
C SER A 323 1.53 1.78 -3.89
N ASP A 324 2.39 0.83 -3.51
CA ASP A 324 2.01 -0.32 -2.69
C ASP A 324 1.86 0.11 -1.22
N PRO A 325 0.68 0.02 -0.61
CA PRO A 325 0.46 0.50 0.76
C PRO A 325 1.31 -0.21 1.83
N PHE A 326 1.95 -1.34 1.50
CA PHE A 326 2.85 -2.12 2.36
C PHE A 326 4.33 -2.01 1.96
N TRP A 327 4.67 -1.09 1.06
CA TRP A 327 6.02 -0.97 0.51
C TRP A 327 7.09 -0.85 1.60
N GLY A 328 6.81 -0.12 2.68
CA GLY A 328 7.75 0.09 3.78
C GLY A 328 8.06 -1.19 4.54
N GLN A 329 7.03 -1.97 4.92
CA GLN A 329 7.26 -3.25 5.62
C GLN A 329 7.94 -4.28 4.71
N LYS A 330 7.51 -4.36 3.45
CA LYS A 330 8.13 -5.24 2.44
C LYS A 330 9.59 -4.87 2.21
N LEU A 331 9.89 -3.58 2.11
CA LEU A 331 11.26 -3.10 1.93
C LEU A 331 12.11 -3.41 3.16
N MET A 332 11.62 -3.11 4.37
CA MET A 332 12.32 -3.43 5.63
C MET A 332 12.69 -4.91 5.71
N ALA A 333 11.74 -5.82 5.44
CA ALA A 333 11.99 -7.26 5.45
C ALA A 333 13.03 -7.67 4.39
N LYS A 334 12.88 -7.18 3.15
CA LYS A 334 13.84 -7.44 2.07
C LYS A 334 15.25 -6.94 2.42
N VAL A 335 15.36 -5.75 3.01
CA VAL A 335 16.65 -5.18 3.42
C VAL A 335 17.31 -6.05 4.49
N ALA A 336 16.57 -6.44 5.54
CA ALA A 336 17.10 -7.32 6.58
C ALA A 336 17.60 -8.66 6.01
N GLU A 337 16.81 -9.29 5.12
CA GLU A 337 17.21 -10.54 4.46
C GLU A 337 18.45 -10.38 3.57
N ASN A 338 18.53 -9.30 2.78
CA ASN A 338 19.67 -9.07 1.88
C ASN A 338 20.94 -8.69 2.64
N ILE A 339 20.84 -7.96 3.76
CA ILE A 339 21.96 -7.71 4.67
C ILE A 339 22.55 -9.03 5.14
N LEU A 340 21.71 -9.92 5.67
CA LEU A 340 22.17 -11.21 6.18
C LEU A 340 22.72 -12.11 5.06
N SER A 341 22.10 -12.09 3.88
CA SER A 341 22.59 -12.82 2.71
C SER A 341 23.97 -12.33 2.27
N ALA A 342 24.15 -11.02 2.16
CA ALA A 342 25.41 -10.38 1.79
C ALA A 342 26.50 -10.58 2.84
N LEU A 343 26.17 -10.67 4.13
CA LEU A 343 27.15 -11.02 5.16
C LEU A 343 27.62 -12.49 5.07
N LYS A 344 26.76 -13.38 4.55
CA LYS A 344 27.09 -14.79 4.35
C LYS A 344 27.89 -15.02 3.06
N ASN A 345 27.55 -14.30 2.00
CA ASN A 345 28.18 -14.36 0.68
C ASN A 345 28.59 -12.93 0.23
N PRO A 346 29.66 -12.33 0.81
CA PRO A 346 30.04 -10.95 0.52
C PRO A 346 30.33 -10.67 -0.96
N GLU A 347 30.86 -11.66 -1.68
CA GLU A 347 31.20 -11.57 -3.10
C GLU A 347 30.02 -11.18 -4.00
N GLU A 348 28.79 -11.60 -3.66
CA GLU A 348 27.58 -11.24 -4.42
C GLU A 348 27.15 -9.78 -4.22
N ALA A 349 27.67 -9.14 -3.18
CA ALA A 349 27.33 -7.77 -2.78
C ALA A 349 28.51 -6.79 -2.86
N MET A 350 29.69 -7.27 -3.30
CA MET A 350 30.86 -6.44 -3.54
C MET A 350 30.97 -6.09 -5.02
N PHE A 351 31.52 -4.92 -5.31
CA PHE A 351 31.94 -4.59 -6.66
C PHE A 351 33.19 -5.39 -7.00
N GLU A 352 33.07 -6.35 -7.91
CA GLU A 352 34.24 -7.04 -8.45
C GLU A 352 34.84 -6.19 -9.59
N PRO A 353 36.12 -5.76 -9.47
CA PRO A 353 36.83 -5.30 -10.65
C PRO A 353 36.95 -6.50 -11.59
N LEU A 354 36.47 -6.37 -12.83
CA LEU A 354 36.66 -7.37 -13.89
C LEU A 354 38.08 -7.93 -13.76
N SER A 355 38.21 -9.22 -13.46
CA SER A 355 39.48 -9.91 -13.49
C SER A 355 39.99 -9.80 -14.91
N GLN A 356 40.87 -8.83 -15.15
CA GLN A 356 41.74 -8.89 -16.29
C GLN A 356 42.64 -10.09 -16.01
N ASP A 357 42.34 -11.22 -16.62
CA ASP A 357 43.38 -12.16 -17.02
C ASP A 357 44.28 -11.40 -17.99
N VAL A 358 45.19 -10.60 -17.43
CA VAL A 358 46.33 -10.05 -18.14
C VAL A 358 47.26 -11.23 -18.34
N THR A 359 47.06 -11.92 -19.47
CA THR A 359 48.06 -12.83 -20.04
C THR A 359 48.97 -12.08 -20.98
#